data_AF-A0A9P4JWH7-F1
#
_entry.id   AF-A0A9P4JWH7-F1
#
_cell.length_a   1.000
_cell.length_b   1.000
_cell.length_c   1.000
_cell.angle_alpha   90.00
_cell.angle_beta   90.00
_cell.angle_gamma   90.00
#
_symmetry.space_group_name_H-M   'P 1'
#
loop_
_entity.id
_entity.type
_entity.pdbx_description
1 polymer ?
#
loop_
_entity_poly.entity_id
_entity_poly.type
_entity_poly.pdbx_seq_one_letter_code
_entity_poly.pdbx_strand_id
1 'polypeptide(L)'
;MDSKDVEQSKALLEDQYNNFEITPHVKARKDLCFNLRSSGVILSLVLYSFAVSSLAGYMFFQGRKHTAPYTPAQTVVEYKMMPAREYAHSIYSANPSPEVDKAWNDLVSPIHFNATKEELRLANDDPDNTVRFFEGGYLGGIGVYHQLHCLRRLYWNLNEEYYFPNRTSAKRTREIGHAVHCLEVILQNLMCTPNTALYSFAYNPETDTIPVLKSKSQRQCVKWEPFHAWATSRSVPYNVTLLASKNLLEKLDMSKLEGER
;
A
#
# COMPACT_ATOMS: atom_id res chain seq x y z
N MET A 1 -95.75 -1.26 40.87
CA MET A 1 -94.75 -1.99 40.06
C MET A 1 -93.74 -2.53 41.04
N ASP A 2 -93.71 -3.86 41.20
CA ASP A 2 -93.06 -4.56 42.31
C ASP A 2 -91.53 -4.55 42.15
N SER A 3 -90.76 -4.43 43.23
CA SER A 3 -89.30 -4.26 43.15
C SER A 3 -88.59 -5.51 42.61
N LYS A 4 -89.25 -6.68 42.68
CA LYS A 4 -88.76 -7.95 42.16
C LYS A 4 -88.72 -7.99 40.62
N ASP A 5 -89.67 -7.33 39.95
CA ASP A 5 -89.71 -7.30 38.48
C ASP A 5 -88.56 -6.46 37.90
N VAL A 6 -88.15 -5.40 38.62
CA VAL A 6 -87.03 -4.54 38.22
C VAL A 6 -85.70 -5.29 38.35
N GLU A 7 -85.52 -6.05 39.44
CA GLU A 7 -84.30 -6.82 39.70
C GLU A 7 -84.15 -8.00 38.74
N GLN A 8 -85.26 -8.66 38.40
CA GLN A 8 -85.27 -9.72 37.38
C GLN A 8 -85.00 -9.18 35.97
N SER A 9 -85.52 -7.99 35.63
CA SER A 9 -85.23 -7.34 34.33
C SER A 9 -83.76 -6.93 34.20
N LYS A 10 -83.13 -6.48 35.28
CA LYS A 10 -81.70 -6.15 35.31
C LYS A 10 -80.84 -7.40 35.15
N ALA A 11 -81.17 -8.48 35.86
CA ALA A 11 -80.47 -9.76 35.71
C ALA A 11 -80.57 -10.32 34.28
N LEU A 12 -81.73 -10.17 33.62
CA LEU A 12 -81.92 -10.59 32.22
C LEU A 12 -81.15 -9.72 31.22
N LEU A 13 -81.07 -8.40 31.45
CA LEU A 13 -80.29 -7.48 30.61
C LEU A 13 -78.78 -7.69 30.77
N GLU A 14 -78.33 -8.00 31.99
CA GLU A 14 -76.92 -8.24 32.31
C GLU A 14 -76.45 -9.59 31.76
N ASP A 15 -77.32 -10.61 31.74
CA ASP A 15 -77.06 -11.89 31.06
C ASP A 15 -77.02 -11.73 29.53
N GLN A 16 -77.91 -10.92 28.92
CA GLN A 16 -77.84 -10.64 27.48
C GLN A 16 -76.60 -9.83 27.06
N TYR A 17 -76.11 -8.92 27.92
CA TYR A 17 -74.90 -8.13 27.62
C TYR A 17 -73.63 -8.97 27.78
N ASN A 18 -73.60 -9.88 28.77
CA ASN A 18 -72.48 -10.81 28.97
C ASN A 18 -72.47 -11.97 27.96
N ASN A 19 -73.63 -12.37 27.42
CA ASN A 19 -73.78 -13.39 26.37
C ASN A 19 -73.81 -12.81 24.95
N PHE A 20 -73.42 -11.55 24.73
CA PHE A 20 -73.17 -11.05 23.38
C PHE A 20 -71.86 -11.64 22.86
N GLU A 21 -71.92 -12.92 22.46
CA GLU A 21 -70.86 -13.60 21.75
C GLU A 21 -70.52 -12.79 20.49
N ILE A 22 -69.31 -12.23 20.47
CA ILE A 22 -68.72 -11.66 19.26
C ILE A 22 -68.74 -12.79 18.23
N THR A 23 -69.64 -12.69 17.25
CA THR A 23 -69.80 -13.74 16.23
C THR A 23 -68.43 -14.11 15.63
N PRO A 24 -68.17 -15.40 15.35
CA PRO A 24 -66.87 -15.89 14.89
C PRO A 24 -66.29 -15.07 13.73
N HIS A 25 -67.18 -14.54 12.89
CA HIS A 25 -66.85 -13.73 11.72
C HIS A 25 -66.28 -12.33 12.05
N VAL A 26 -66.67 -11.72 13.19
CA VAL A 26 -66.16 -10.42 13.65
C VAL A 26 -64.80 -10.57 14.33
N LYS A 27 -64.61 -11.64 15.11
CA LYS A 27 -63.33 -12.00 15.72
C LYS A 27 -62.28 -12.32 14.65
N ALA A 28 -62.63 -13.15 13.67
CA ALA A 28 -61.76 -13.48 12.54
C ALA A 28 -61.34 -12.26 11.72
N ARG A 29 -62.23 -11.27 11.50
CA ARG A 29 -61.87 -10.01 10.82
C ARG A 29 -60.93 -9.13 11.63
N LYS A 30 -61.12 -9.03 12.95
CA LYS A 30 -60.21 -8.28 13.83
C LYS A 30 -58.83 -8.93 13.90
N ASP A 31 -58.79 -10.25 14.05
CA ASP A 31 -57.54 -11.02 14.08
C ASP A 31 -56.81 -10.95 12.72
N LEU A 32 -57.53 -11.01 11.60
CA LEU A 32 -56.97 -10.83 10.26
C LEU A 32 -56.39 -9.43 10.06
N CYS A 33 -57.11 -8.38 10.44
CA CYS A 33 -56.60 -6.99 10.36
C CYS A 33 -55.41 -6.75 11.30
N PHE A 34 -55.42 -7.34 12.50
CA PHE A 34 -54.31 -7.27 13.44
C PHE A 34 -53.07 -8.02 12.93
N ASN A 35 -53.26 -9.21 12.34
CA ASN A 35 -52.21 -10.00 11.71
C ASN A 35 -51.64 -9.32 10.45
N LEU A 36 -52.48 -8.70 9.60
CA LEU A 36 -52.01 -7.91 8.46
C LEU A 36 -51.23 -6.68 8.91
N ARG A 37 -51.69 -5.98 9.94
CA ARG A 37 -51.03 -4.77 10.46
C ARG A 37 -49.70 -5.10 11.14
N SER A 38 -49.63 -6.17 11.93
CA SER A 38 -48.38 -6.65 12.53
C SER A 38 -47.41 -7.18 11.47
N SER A 39 -47.89 -7.90 10.45
CA SER A 39 -47.06 -8.34 9.31
C SER A 39 -46.49 -7.16 8.53
N GLY A 40 -47.27 -6.09 8.31
CA GLY A 40 -46.81 -4.87 7.65
C GLY A 40 -45.73 -4.11 8.44
N VAL A 41 -45.85 -4.07 9.77
CA VAL A 41 -44.83 -3.47 10.65
C VAL A 41 -43.55 -4.29 10.64
N ILE A 42 -43.65 -5.62 10.72
CA ILE A 42 -42.49 -6.53 10.66
C ILE A 42 -41.77 -6.37 9.30
N LEU A 43 -42.51 -6.36 8.19
CA LEU A 43 -41.93 -6.16 6.86
C LEU A 43 -41.23 -4.80 6.74
N SER A 44 -41.83 -3.74 7.26
CA SER A 44 -41.23 -2.39 7.26
C SER A 44 -39.94 -2.34 8.07
N LEU A 45 -39.89 -3.01 9.23
CA LEU A 45 -38.68 -3.09 10.07
C LEU A 45 -37.57 -3.92 9.40
N VAL A 46 -37.92 -5.00 8.71
CA VAL A 46 -36.95 -5.82 7.95
C VAL A 46 -36.36 -5.01 6.78
N LEU A 47 -37.21 -4.33 6.00
CA LEU A 47 -36.77 -3.49 4.88
C LEU A 47 -35.90 -2.32 5.36
N TYR A 48 -36.28 -1.67 6.47
CA TYR A 48 -35.48 -0.61 7.08
C TYR A 48 -34.10 -1.14 7.54
N SER A 49 -34.08 -2.29 8.23
CA SER A 49 -32.83 -2.91 8.70
C SER A 49 -31.92 -3.31 7.54
N PHE A 50 -32.48 -3.83 6.45
CA PHE A 50 -31.74 -4.15 5.23
C PHE A 50 -31.18 -2.89 4.55
N ALA A 51 -31.98 -1.83 4.44
CA ALA A 51 -31.54 -0.56 3.86
C ALA A 51 -30.42 0.09 4.69
N VAL A 52 -30.56 0.12 6.01
CA VAL A 52 -29.53 0.64 6.93
C VAL A 52 -28.25 -0.20 6.85
N SER A 53 -28.35 -1.53 6.82
CA SER A 53 -27.19 -2.42 6.70
C SER A 53 -26.50 -2.30 5.35
N SER A 54 -27.27 -2.14 4.27
CA SER A 54 -26.74 -1.93 2.92
C SER A 54 -26.05 -0.56 2.80
N LEU A 55 -26.64 0.48 3.39
CA LEU A 55 -26.06 1.82 3.41
C LEU A 55 -24.80 1.87 4.30
N ALA A 56 -24.84 1.24 5.48
CA ALA A 56 -23.68 1.11 6.36
C ALA A 56 -22.56 0.30 5.69
N GLY A 57 -22.89 -0.81 5.02
CA GLY A 57 -21.96 -1.58 4.20
C GLY A 57 -21.37 -0.73 3.08
N TYR A 58 -22.21 -0.02 2.31
CA TYR A 58 -21.76 0.87 1.24
C TYR A 58 -20.83 1.97 1.75
N MET A 59 -21.17 2.65 2.86
CA MET A 59 -20.33 3.67 3.49
C MET A 59 -19.01 3.08 4.02
N PHE A 60 -19.05 1.88 4.60
CA PHE A 60 -17.86 1.16 5.07
C PHE A 60 -16.92 0.74 3.94
N PHE A 61 -17.46 0.32 2.79
CA PHE A 61 -16.68 -0.02 1.60
C PHE A 61 -16.17 1.20 0.83
N GLN A 62 -16.95 2.29 0.78
CA GLN A 62 -16.55 3.58 0.20
C GLN A 62 -15.40 4.21 1.00
N GLY A 63 -15.48 4.21 2.33
CA GLY A 63 -14.44 4.75 3.22
C GLY A 63 -13.11 3.98 3.20
N ARG A 64 -13.01 2.87 2.46
CA ARG A 64 -11.81 2.03 2.33
C ARG A 64 -11.11 2.11 0.97
N LYS A 65 -11.65 2.86 0.00
CA LYS A 65 -11.01 2.97 -1.33
C LYS A 65 -9.90 4.02 -1.33
N HIS A 66 -8.77 3.70 -0.70
CA HIS A 66 -7.50 4.26 -1.17
C HIS A 66 -7.10 3.46 -2.42
N THR A 67 -7.31 4.01 -3.62
CA THR A 67 -6.75 3.40 -4.83
C THR A 67 -5.25 3.62 -4.80
N ALA A 68 -4.48 2.55 -4.60
CA ALA A 68 -3.03 2.60 -4.76
C ALA A 68 -2.68 3.14 -6.16
N PRO A 69 -1.62 3.96 -6.30
CA PRO A 69 -1.17 4.39 -7.61
C PRO A 69 -0.77 3.17 -8.45
N TYR A 70 -0.86 3.31 -9.78
CA TYR A 70 -0.45 2.25 -10.68
C TYR A 70 1.02 1.86 -10.46
N THR A 71 1.29 0.56 -10.48
CA THR A 71 2.64 0.02 -10.57
C THR A 71 2.65 -1.18 -11.51
N PRO A 72 3.68 -1.35 -12.35
CA PRO A 72 3.82 -2.56 -13.17
C PRO A 72 3.95 -3.83 -12.32
N ALA A 73 4.29 -3.71 -11.03
CA ALA A 73 4.43 -4.82 -10.09
C ALA A 73 3.13 -5.26 -9.41
N GLN A 74 1.98 -4.69 -9.78
CA GLN A 74 0.73 -4.82 -9.01
C GLN A 74 0.29 -6.27 -8.75
N THR A 75 0.63 -7.19 -9.65
CA THR A 75 0.26 -8.62 -9.56
C THR A 75 1.18 -9.45 -8.67
N VAL A 76 2.37 -8.95 -8.32
CA VAL A 76 3.39 -9.68 -7.53
C VAL A 76 3.67 -9.06 -6.17
N VAL A 77 3.14 -7.86 -5.91
CA VAL A 77 3.29 -7.20 -4.62
C VAL A 77 2.40 -7.90 -3.59
N GLU A 78 3.06 -8.64 -2.71
CA GLU A 78 2.46 -9.25 -1.53
C GLU A 78 3.09 -8.69 -0.26
N TYR A 79 2.36 -8.73 0.85
CA TYR A 79 2.83 -8.21 2.13
C TYR A 79 3.08 -9.32 3.16
N LYS A 80 4.05 -9.10 4.05
CA LYS A 80 4.32 -9.90 5.25
C LYS A 80 4.53 -8.98 6.45
N MET A 81 4.17 -9.45 7.65
CA MET A 81 4.55 -8.77 8.89
C MET A 81 5.97 -9.19 9.25
N MET A 82 6.79 -8.22 9.63
CA MET A 82 8.14 -8.46 10.14
C MET A 82 8.35 -7.71 11.45
N PRO A 83 9.26 -8.17 12.33
CA PRO A 83 9.70 -7.38 13.47
C PRO A 83 10.16 -5.99 13.02
N ALA A 84 9.74 -4.96 13.75
CA ALA A 84 10.17 -3.59 13.50
C ALA A 84 11.68 -3.44 13.72
N ARG A 85 12.20 -4.11 14.75
CA ARG A 85 13.64 -4.16 15.01
C ARG A 85 14.31 -5.20 14.11
N GLU A 86 15.34 -4.76 13.40
CA GLU A 86 16.19 -5.59 12.56
C GLU A 86 17.52 -5.82 13.26
N TYR A 87 18.00 -7.07 13.26
CA TYR A 87 19.15 -7.51 14.08
C TYR A 87 20.30 -8.09 13.26
N ALA A 88 20.16 -8.23 11.95
CA ALA A 88 21.12 -8.96 11.14
C ALA A 88 22.15 -8.01 10.52
N HIS A 89 23.42 -8.31 10.74
CA HIS A 89 24.48 -7.82 9.85
C HIS A 89 24.26 -8.46 8.47
N SER A 90 24.32 -7.65 7.42
CA SER A 90 24.16 -8.13 6.05
C SER A 90 25.49 -8.06 5.29
N ILE A 91 25.61 -8.85 4.22
CA ILE A 91 26.76 -8.77 3.31
C ILE A 91 26.98 -7.35 2.76
N TYR A 92 25.90 -6.59 2.58
CA TYR A 92 25.91 -5.22 2.04
C TYR A 92 26.61 -4.20 2.95
N SER A 93 26.78 -4.55 4.24
CA SER A 93 27.47 -3.73 5.25
C SER A 93 28.88 -4.24 5.59
N ALA A 94 29.34 -5.31 4.95
CA ALA A 94 30.68 -5.85 5.19
C ALA A 94 31.77 -4.95 4.56
N ASN A 95 33.04 -5.24 4.89
CA ASN A 95 34.17 -4.58 4.24
C ASN A 95 34.16 -4.86 2.73
N PRO A 96 34.62 -3.90 1.89
CA PRO A 96 34.64 -4.07 0.45
C PRO A 96 35.37 -5.35 0.01
N SER A 97 34.74 -6.12 -0.87
CA SER A 97 35.29 -7.32 -1.46
C SER A 97 34.54 -7.66 -2.76
N PRO A 98 35.10 -8.50 -3.64
CA PRO A 98 34.40 -8.97 -4.84
C PRO A 98 33.04 -9.61 -4.55
N GLU A 99 32.88 -10.30 -3.41
CA GLU A 99 31.62 -10.90 -2.98
C GLU A 99 30.59 -9.84 -2.60
N VAL A 100 31.01 -8.78 -1.90
CA VAL A 100 30.16 -7.64 -1.55
C VAL A 100 29.74 -6.88 -2.81
N ASP A 101 30.67 -6.68 -3.74
CA ASP A 101 30.42 -6.05 -5.04
C ASP A 101 29.39 -6.84 -5.85
N LYS A 102 29.54 -8.17 -5.90
CA LYS A 102 28.58 -9.06 -6.54
C LYS A 102 27.21 -8.95 -5.89
N ALA A 103 27.12 -9.00 -4.56
CA ALA A 103 25.84 -8.90 -3.86
C ALA A 103 25.14 -7.57 -4.19
N TRP A 104 25.86 -6.45 -4.09
CA TRP A 104 25.33 -5.12 -4.44
C TRP A 104 24.92 -5.00 -5.90
N ASN A 105 25.67 -5.62 -6.83
CA ASN A 105 25.33 -5.64 -8.24
C ASN A 105 24.06 -6.45 -8.51
N ASP A 106 23.94 -7.64 -7.93
CA ASP A 106 22.76 -8.49 -8.08
C ASP A 106 21.50 -7.75 -7.56
N LEU A 107 21.61 -7.14 -6.37
CA LEU A 107 20.51 -6.41 -5.74
C LEU A 107 20.03 -5.20 -6.55
N VAL A 108 20.96 -4.45 -7.16
CA VAL A 108 20.66 -3.21 -7.91
C VAL A 108 20.47 -3.46 -9.41
N SER A 109 20.78 -4.65 -9.91
CA SER A 109 20.69 -4.99 -11.34
C SER A 109 19.33 -4.64 -11.98
N PRO A 110 18.17 -4.77 -11.29
CA PRO A 110 16.88 -4.43 -11.88
C PRO A 110 16.53 -2.93 -11.84
N ILE A 111 17.54 -2.05 -11.83
CA ILE A 111 17.35 -0.60 -11.84
C ILE A 111 16.61 -0.11 -13.09
N HIS A 112 16.82 -0.79 -14.22
CA HIS A 112 16.13 -0.49 -15.47
C HIS A 112 15.45 -1.73 -16.03
N PHE A 113 14.30 -1.51 -16.68
CA PHE A 113 13.57 -2.53 -17.42
C PHE A 113 13.02 -1.95 -18.73
N ASN A 114 12.63 -2.82 -19.66
CA ASN A 114 11.93 -2.41 -20.87
C ASN A 114 10.43 -2.26 -20.58
N ALA A 115 9.99 -1.02 -20.39
CA ALA A 115 8.59 -0.66 -20.17
C ALA A 115 7.82 -0.62 -21.49
N THR A 116 6.56 -1.02 -21.44
CA THR A 116 5.63 -0.90 -22.55
C THR A 116 5.03 0.51 -22.60
N LYS A 117 4.53 0.89 -23.78
CA LYS A 117 3.80 2.17 -23.95
C LYS A 117 2.61 2.28 -23.00
N GLU A 118 1.92 1.17 -22.75
CA GLU A 118 0.75 1.13 -21.89
C GLU A 118 1.13 1.30 -20.42
N GLU A 119 2.22 0.69 -19.97
CA GLU A 119 2.72 0.89 -18.61
C GLU A 119 3.04 2.35 -18.31
N LEU A 120 3.63 3.08 -19.26
CA LEU A 120 3.86 4.53 -19.12
C LEU A 120 2.54 5.29 -19.01
N ARG A 121 1.57 5.00 -19.88
CA ARG A 121 0.26 5.67 -19.84
C ARG A 121 -0.49 5.43 -18.54
N LEU A 122 -0.49 4.19 -18.06
CA LEU A 122 -1.10 3.83 -16.77
C LEU A 122 -0.37 4.48 -15.60
N ALA A 123 0.94 4.72 -15.71
CA ALA A 123 1.72 5.50 -14.77
C ALA A 123 1.55 7.02 -14.91
N ASN A 124 0.74 7.48 -15.88
CA ASN A 124 0.56 8.89 -16.22
C ASN A 124 1.85 9.58 -16.70
N ASP A 125 2.75 8.82 -17.33
CA ASP A 125 3.93 9.30 -18.04
C ASP A 125 3.65 9.50 -19.54
N ASP A 126 4.47 10.33 -20.19
CA ASP A 126 4.39 10.63 -21.62
C ASP A 126 5.36 9.75 -22.44
N PRO A 127 4.86 8.79 -23.25
CA PRO A 127 5.71 7.97 -24.11
C PRO A 127 6.41 8.74 -25.23
N ASP A 128 5.96 9.93 -25.60
CA ASP A 128 6.62 10.72 -26.65
C ASP A 128 7.80 11.52 -26.09
N ASN A 129 7.83 11.74 -24.78
CA ASN A 129 8.94 12.35 -24.04
C ASN A 129 9.74 11.35 -23.17
N THR A 130 9.65 10.05 -23.46
CA THR A 130 10.40 9.01 -22.73
C THR A 130 11.45 8.37 -23.63
N VAL A 131 12.63 8.10 -23.06
CA VAL A 131 13.74 7.43 -23.75
C VAL A 131 13.31 6.06 -24.23
N ARG A 132 13.57 5.77 -25.51
CA ARG A 132 13.22 4.51 -26.17
C ARG A 132 14.45 3.64 -26.38
N PHE A 133 14.27 2.34 -26.28
CA PHE A 133 15.26 1.39 -26.77
C PHE A 133 15.25 1.36 -28.30
N PHE A 134 16.40 1.06 -28.90
CA PHE A 134 16.51 0.89 -30.35
C PHE A 134 15.60 -0.24 -30.87
N GLU A 135 15.51 -1.34 -30.12
CA GLU A 135 14.68 -2.50 -30.45
C GLU A 135 13.19 -2.33 -30.07
N GLY A 136 12.82 -1.16 -29.54
CA GLY A 136 11.47 -0.84 -29.13
C GLY A 136 11.19 -0.96 -27.63
N GLY A 137 10.14 -0.28 -27.20
CA GLY A 137 9.82 -0.07 -25.79
C GLY A 137 10.61 1.09 -25.17
N TYR A 138 10.55 1.21 -23.85
CA TYR A 138 10.92 2.43 -23.12
C TYR A 138 11.79 2.12 -21.92
N LEU A 139 12.78 2.98 -21.66
CA LEU A 139 13.60 2.89 -20.46
C LEU A 139 12.74 3.23 -19.24
N GLY A 140 12.37 2.20 -18.47
CA GLY A 140 11.64 2.33 -17.21
C GLY A 140 12.50 1.94 -16.02
N GLY A 141 12.10 2.36 -14.83
CA GLY A 141 12.70 1.95 -13.56
C GLY A 141 11.65 1.87 -12.45
N ILE A 142 11.94 1.12 -11.39
CA ILE A 142 11.08 1.06 -10.20
C ILE A 142 11.79 1.80 -9.07
N GLY A 143 11.06 2.68 -8.39
CA GLY A 143 11.62 3.63 -7.42
C GLY A 143 12.52 3.01 -6.35
N VAL A 144 12.23 1.79 -5.88
CA VAL A 144 13.06 1.10 -4.88
C VAL A 144 14.48 0.80 -5.38
N TYR A 145 14.67 0.51 -6.67
CA TYR A 145 16.02 0.27 -7.20
C TYR A 145 16.83 1.55 -7.37
N HIS A 146 16.17 2.70 -7.59
CA HIS A 146 16.84 4.00 -7.50
C HIS A 146 17.33 4.25 -6.07
N GLN A 147 16.52 3.94 -5.05
CA GLN A 147 16.91 4.07 -3.64
C GLN A 147 18.06 3.12 -3.27
N LEU A 148 18.01 1.87 -3.73
CA LEU A 148 19.08 0.89 -3.52
C LEU A 148 20.38 1.31 -4.23
N HIS A 149 20.28 1.88 -5.43
CA HIS A 149 21.41 2.50 -6.10
C HIS A 149 21.99 3.64 -5.26
N CYS A 150 21.16 4.56 -4.77
CA CYS A 150 21.57 5.66 -3.90
C CYS A 150 22.27 5.15 -2.64
N LEU A 151 21.73 4.12 -1.99
CA LEU A 151 22.31 3.52 -0.79
C LEU A 151 23.68 2.89 -1.07
N ARG A 152 23.82 2.18 -2.19
CA ARG A 152 25.10 1.64 -2.66
C ARG A 152 26.13 2.76 -2.91
N ARG A 153 25.69 3.87 -3.52
CA ARG A 153 26.57 5.03 -3.79
C ARG A 153 27.05 5.69 -2.49
N LEU A 154 26.23 5.73 -1.45
CA LEU A 154 26.66 6.15 -0.11
C LEU A 154 27.68 5.17 0.48
N TYR A 155 27.43 3.86 0.38
CA TYR A 155 28.38 2.82 0.82
C TYR A 155 29.74 2.94 0.13
N TRP A 156 29.77 3.21 -1.18
CA TRP A 156 31.02 3.47 -1.90
C TRP A 156 31.76 4.71 -1.41
N ASN A 157 31.04 5.77 -1.03
CA ASN A 157 31.66 6.98 -0.47
C ASN A 157 32.22 6.74 0.93
N LEU A 158 31.61 5.88 1.74
CA LEU A 158 32.17 5.44 3.03
C LEU A 158 33.45 4.62 2.86
N ASN A 159 33.65 4.01 1.69
CA ASN A 159 34.77 3.14 1.36
C ASN A 159 35.58 3.73 0.18
N GLU A 160 35.82 5.05 0.22
CA GLU A 160 36.44 5.82 -0.86
C GLU A 160 37.76 5.21 -1.35
N GLU A 161 38.59 4.72 -0.43
CA GLU A 161 39.91 4.17 -0.75
C GLU A 161 39.83 2.93 -1.66
N TYR A 162 38.78 2.12 -1.51
CA TYR A 162 38.58 0.92 -2.33
C TYR A 162 37.87 1.24 -3.65
N TYR A 163 36.80 2.03 -3.61
CA TYR A 163 35.95 2.27 -4.79
C TYR A 163 36.42 3.40 -5.69
N PHE A 164 37.20 4.34 -5.16
CA PHE A 164 37.70 5.49 -5.91
C PHE A 164 39.19 5.73 -5.68
N PRO A 165 40.06 4.71 -5.88
CA PRO A 165 41.48 4.87 -5.71
C PRO A 165 42.00 5.93 -6.70
N ASN A 166 42.88 6.81 -6.22
CA ASN A 166 43.53 7.85 -7.02
C ASN A 166 42.56 8.84 -7.72
N ARG A 167 41.36 9.08 -7.17
CA ARG A 167 40.42 10.04 -7.77
C ARG A 167 40.94 11.48 -7.70
N THR A 168 40.74 12.23 -8.78
CA THR A 168 41.04 13.66 -8.81
C THR A 168 40.07 14.45 -7.93
N SER A 169 40.46 15.65 -7.49
CA SER A 169 39.58 16.54 -6.72
C SER A 169 38.26 16.84 -7.44
N ALA A 170 38.29 17.03 -8.77
CA ALA A 170 37.09 17.25 -9.56
C ALA A 170 36.14 16.04 -9.54
N LYS A 171 36.67 14.81 -9.69
CA LYS A 171 35.88 13.58 -9.57
C LYS A 171 35.33 13.43 -8.16
N ARG A 172 36.13 13.71 -7.13
CA ARG A 172 35.70 13.70 -5.73
C ARG A 172 34.52 14.64 -5.48
N THR A 173 34.60 15.89 -5.93
CA THR A 173 33.52 16.87 -5.80
C THR A 173 32.23 16.40 -6.50
N ARG A 174 32.34 15.83 -7.70
CA ARG A 174 31.19 15.25 -8.42
C ARG A 174 30.54 14.10 -7.65
N GLU A 175 31.34 13.19 -7.10
CA GLU A 175 30.86 12.04 -6.33
C GLU A 175 30.18 12.48 -5.02
N ILE A 176 30.71 13.51 -4.35
CA ILE A 176 30.08 14.11 -3.18
C ILE A 176 28.73 14.73 -3.55
N GLY A 177 28.66 15.50 -4.65
CA GLY A 177 27.39 16.06 -5.13
C GLY A 177 26.35 14.98 -5.42
N HIS A 178 26.80 13.87 -6.02
CA HIS A 178 25.94 12.70 -6.24
C HIS A 178 25.48 12.06 -4.92
N ALA A 179 26.36 11.92 -3.93
CA ALA A 179 26.04 11.39 -2.61
C ALA A 179 25.01 12.27 -1.86
N VAL A 180 25.13 13.59 -1.96
CA VAL A 180 24.16 14.54 -1.37
C VAL A 180 22.78 14.38 -2.02
N HIS A 181 22.71 14.27 -3.34
CA HIS A 181 21.45 13.94 -4.03
C HIS A 181 20.87 12.59 -3.57
N CYS A 182 21.71 11.57 -3.43
CA CYS A 182 21.30 10.25 -2.95
C CYS A 182 20.72 10.30 -1.54
N LEU A 183 21.30 11.12 -0.65
CA LEU A 183 20.79 11.32 0.70
C LEU A 183 19.36 11.87 0.68
N GLU A 184 19.10 12.88 -0.16
CA GLU A 184 17.76 13.47 -0.32
C GLU A 184 16.74 12.46 -0.86
N VAL A 185 17.11 11.67 -1.86
CA VAL A 185 16.24 10.61 -2.43
C VAL A 185 15.83 9.60 -1.35
N ILE A 186 16.77 9.15 -0.52
CA ILE A 186 16.49 8.22 0.58
C ILE A 186 15.61 8.89 1.63
N LEU A 187 15.92 10.13 2.03
CA LEU A 187 15.15 10.88 3.01
C LEU A 187 13.69 11.05 2.57
N GLN A 188 13.46 11.50 1.34
CA GLN A 188 12.12 11.68 0.78
C GLN A 188 11.34 10.36 0.75
N ASN A 189 12.00 9.25 0.41
CA ASN A 189 11.32 7.96 0.43
C ASN A 189 10.97 7.50 1.85
N LEU A 190 11.87 7.66 2.83
CA LEU A 190 11.58 7.33 4.23
C LEU A 190 10.41 8.15 4.78
N MET A 191 10.27 9.40 4.37
CA MET A 191 9.12 10.24 4.74
C MET A 191 7.84 9.86 3.99
N CYS A 192 7.94 9.38 2.75
CA CYS A 192 6.80 8.94 1.94
C CYS A 192 6.24 7.59 2.42
N THR A 193 7.11 6.66 2.80
CA THR A 193 6.76 5.34 3.32
C THR A 193 7.33 5.13 4.73
N PRO A 194 6.83 5.88 5.73
CA PRO A 194 7.39 5.84 7.07
C PRO A 194 7.11 4.50 7.76
N ASN A 195 8.11 4.00 8.51
CA ASN A 195 7.88 2.90 9.45
C ASN A 195 7.19 3.43 10.70
N THR A 196 5.90 3.17 10.82
CA THR A 196 5.06 3.64 11.93
C THR A 196 4.99 2.66 13.11
N ALA A 197 5.79 1.59 13.11
CA ALA A 197 5.84 0.66 14.23
C ALA A 197 6.37 1.36 15.49
N LEU A 198 5.80 1.03 16.67
CA LEU A 198 6.22 1.62 17.94
C LEU A 198 7.55 1.02 18.42
N TYR A 199 8.53 1.84 18.77
CA TYR A 199 9.80 1.41 19.34
C TYR A 199 9.80 1.70 20.83
N SER A 200 9.87 0.65 21.66
CA SER A 200 10.01 0.76 23.11
C SER A 200 11.42 0.36 23.55
N PHE A 201 11.88 0.99 24.62
CA PHE A 201 13.22 0.84 25.17
C PHE A 201 13.14 0.32 26.61
N ALA A 202 14.18 -0.35 27.06
CA ALA A 202 14.36 -0.81 28.43
C ALA A 202 15.80 -0.56 28.88
N TYR A 203 16.05 -0.66 30.18
CA TYR A 203 17.38 -0.55 30.76
C TYR A 203 17.60 -1.75 31.66
N ASN A 204 18.74 -2.43 31.52
CA ASN A 204 19.24 -3.35 32.54
C ASN A 204 20.10 -2.55 33.54
N PRO A 205 19.66 -2.41 34.81
CA PRO A 205 20.37 -1.63 35.83
C PRO A 205 21.82 -2.03 36.06
N GLU A 206 22.18 -3.27 35.74
CA GLU A 206 23.50 -3.84 36.05
C GLU A 206 24.48 -3.75 34.90
N THR A 207 24.00 -3.71 33.65
CA THR A 207 24.86 -3.85 32.45
C THR A 207 24.79 -2.68 31.51
N ASP A 208 23.67 -1.96 31.49
CA ASP A 208 23.44 -0.96 30.47
C ASP A 208 23.91 0.40 31.00
N THR A 209 24.42 1.27 30.12
CA THR A 209 24.69 2.68 30.44
C THR A 209 23.75 3.61 29.68
N ILE A 210 22.96 3.05 28.76
CA ILE A 210 21.96 3.73 27.92
C ILE A 210 20.75 2.80 27.72
N PRO A 211 19.53 3.33 27.47
CA PRO A 211 18.38 2.49 27.15
C PRO A 211 18.61 1.64 25.88
N VAL A 212 18.33 0.36 25.96
CA VAL A 212 18.40 -0.59 24.85
C VAL A 212 17.02 -0.78 24.22
N LEU A 213 16.97 -0.84 22.89
CA LEU A 213 15.73 -1.14 22.18
C LEU A 213 15.22 -2.53 22.62
N LYS A 214 13.93 -2.67 22.95
CA LYS A 214 13.28 -3.94 23.37
C LYS A 214 11.98 -4.22 22.59
N SER A 215 11.59 -3.34 21.68
CA SER A 215 10.32 -3.44 20.96
C SER A 215 10.10 -4.81 20.28
N LYS A 216 8.90 -5.35 20.46
CA LYS A 216 8.37 -6.50 19.72
C LYS A 216 7.35 -6.09 18.64
N SER A 217 7.15 -4.79 18.45
CA SER A 217 6.24 -4.27 17.44
C SER A 217 6.57 -4.82 16.06
N GLN A 218 5.54 -4.92 15.24
CA GLN A 218 5.65 -5.43 13.88
C GLN A 218 5.48 -4.27 12.89
N ARG A 219 6.11 -4.40 11.73
CA ARG A 219 5.90 -3.56 10.56
C ARG A 219 5.38 -4.40 9.40
N GLN A 220 4.57 -3.81 8.53
CA GLN A 220 4.18 -4.43 7.28
C GLN A 220 5.29 -4.18 6.25
N CYS A 221 5.69 -5.21 5.52
CA CYS A 221 6.73 -5.13 4.49
C CYS A 221 6.26 -5.86 3.23
N VAL A 222 6.74 -5.43 2.06
CA VAL A 222 6.60 -6.22 0.83
C VAL A 222 7.42 -7.50 0.98
N LYS A 223 6.90 -8.64 0.48
CA LYS A 223 7.69 -9.86 0.33
C LYS A 223 8.76 -9.60 -0.73
N TRP A 224 10.00 -9.42 -0.27
CA TRP A 224 11.11 -8.97 -1.11
C TRP A 224 11.40 -9.94 -2.25
N GLU A 225 11.46 -11.24 -1.95
CA GLU A 225 11.98 -12.25 -2.87
C GLU A 225 11.10 -12.41 -4.13
N PRO A 226 9.76 -12.57 -4.04
CA PRO A 226 8.91 -12.64 -5.23
C PRO A 226 8.93 -11.35 -6.06
N PHE A 227 8.89 -10.20 -5.39
CA PHE A 227 8.95 -8.89 -6.05
C PHE A 227 10.29 -8.68 -6.78
N HIS A 228 11.40 -9.00 -6.13
CA HIS A 228 12.74 -8.85 -6.69
C HIS A 228 12.99 -9.81 -7.84
N ALA A 229 12.51 -11.06 -7.74
CA ALA A 229 12.58 -12.03 -8.83
C ALA A 229 11.81 -11.55 -10.07
N TRP A 230 10.59 -11.03 -9.88
CA TRP A 230 9.81 -10.44 -10.97
C TRP A 230 10.53 -9.24 -11.61
N ALA A 231 11.05 -8.31 -10.82
CA ALA A 231 11.78 -7.16 -11.35
C ALA A 231 13.04 -7.59 -12.12
N THR A 232 13.78 -8.56 -11.57
CA THR A 232 14.98 -9.13 -12.21
C THR A 232 14.64 -9.80 -13.54
N SER A 233 13.50 -10.51 -13.62
CA SER A 233 13.06 -11.16 -14.88
C SER A 233 12.76 -10.17 -16.01
N ARG A 234 12.53 -8.90 -15.67
CA ARG A 234 12.25 -7.82 -16.62
C ARG A 234 13.43 -6.89 -16.86
N SER A 235 14.52 -7.07 -16.12
CA SER A 235 15.65 -6.15 -16.17
C SER A 235 16.33 -6.18 -17.53
N VAL A 236 16.93 -5.04 -17.90
CA VAL A 236 17.79 -4.95 -19.08
C VAL A 236 19.25 -4.88 -18.64
N PRO A 237 20.20 -5.35 -19.47
CA PRO A 237 21.62 -5.18 -19.20
C PRO A 237 22.01 -3.70 -19.04
N TYR A 238 23.14 -3.42 -18.38
CA TYR A 238 23.64 -2.04 -18.29
C TYR A 238 24.06 -1.46 -19.65
N ASN A 239 24.53 -2.32 -20.56
CA ASN A 239 24.91 -1.92 -21.92
C ASN A 239 23.69 -2.03 -22.84
N VAL A 240 22.96 -0.92 -22.98
CA VAL A 240 21.75 -0.84 -23.82
C VAL A 240 21.93 0.17 -24.93
N THR A 241 21.30 -0.12 -26.08
CA THR A 241 21.24 0.80 -27.21
C THR A 241 19.96 1.61 -27.13
N LEU A 242 20.11 2.92 -26.94
CA LEU A 242 19.00 3.86 -26.77
C LEU A 242 18.84 4.73 -28.02
N LEU A 243 17.60 5.09 -28.36
CA LEU A 243 17.32 6.09 -29.39
C LEU A 243 17.65 7.48 -28.84
N ALA A 244 18.46 8.21 -29.59
CA ALA A 244 18.85 9.59 -29.28
C ALA A 244 18.47 10.50 -30.45
N SER A 245 18.16 11.76 -30.14
CA SER A 245 17.95 12.78 -31.18
C SER A 245 19.26 13.10 -31.90
N LYS A 246 19.18 13.48 -33.17
CA LYS A 246 20.36 13.86 -33.96
C LYS A 246 21.19 14.96 -33.27
N ASN A 247 20.52 15.98 -32.74
CA ASN A 247 21.16 17.08 -32.01
C ASN A 247 21.92 16.59 -30.75
N LEU A 248 21.42 15.57 -30.07
CA LEU A 248 22.11 14.98 -28.91
C LEU A 248 23.35 14.21 -29.35
N LEU A 249 23.27 13.43 -30.44
CA LEU A 249 24.41 12.71 -30.99
C LEU A 249 25.54 13.65 -31.42
N GLU A 250 25.20 14.75 -32.11
CA GLU A 250 26.18 15.78 -32.52
C GLU A 250 26.87 16.42 -31.31
N LYS A 251 26.13 16.73 -30.23
CA LYS A 251 26.71 17.25 -28.99
C LYS A 251 27.63 16.26 -28.29
N LEU A 252 27.26 14.98 -28.25
CA LEU A 252 28.07 13.94 -27.62
C LEU A 252 29.38 13.73 -28.37
N ASP A 253 29.36 13.78 -29.70
CA ASP A 253 30.55 13.64 -30.53
C ASP A 253 31.51 14.83 -30.34
N MET A 254 30.97 16.06 -30.25
CA MET A 254 31.74 17.25 -29.89
C MET A 254 32.39 17.15 -28.50
N SER A 255 31.68 16.60 -27.50
CA SER A 255 32.22 16.44 -26.15
C SER A 255 33.38 15.44 -26.07
N LYS A 256 33.43 14.45 -26.96
CA LYS A 256 34.57 13.52 -27.07
C LYS A 256 35.81 14.23 -27.62
N LEU A 257 35.63 15.13 -28.59
CA LEU A 257 36.71 15.92 -29.17
C LEU A 257 37.29 16.97 -28.21
N GLU A 258 36.50 17.42 -27.23
CA GLU A 258 36.95 18.35 -26.18
C GLU A 258 37.62 17.64 -25.00
N GLY A 259 37.27 16.38 -24.72
CA GLY A 259 37.84 15.57 -23.63
C GLY A 259 39.19 14.92 -23.93
N GLU A 260 39.66 14.98 -25.18
CA GLU A 260 40.97 14.46 -25.64
C GLU A 260 42.07 15.55 -25.71
N ARG A 261 41.77 16.79 -25.28
CA ARG A 261 42.68 17.94 -25.39
C ARG A 261 43.27 18.39 -24.05
#